data_AF-A0A417RUX6-F1
#
_entry.id   AF-A0A417RUX6-F1
#
_cell.length_a   1.000
_cell.length_b   1.000
_cell.length_c   1.000
_cell.angle_alpha   90.00
_cell.angle_beta   90.00
_cell.angle_gamma   90.00
#
_symmetry.space_group_name_H-M   'P 1'
#
loop_
_entity.id
_entity.type
_entity.pdbx_description
1 polymer ?
#
loop_
_entity_poly.entity_id
_entity_poly.type
_entity_poly.pdbx_seq_one_letter_code
_entity_poly.pdbx_strand_id
1 'polypeptide(L)'
;MSYTDHSVKREIVMLSRYKGLRSSRFLTVLLSLCSINTLYPAGILFTLTGLMLPLMITFAAPEQKKKEPLTQLSSLMRQYRFNTIRFTAERWSSSFLLLFLIAWQWQLNQSQTGLLWHYFASALFIVYVLLRIAFTIAYRIYFHYQYTHMNFL
;
A
#
# COMPACT_ATOMS: atom_id res chain seq x y z
N MET A 1 -0.27 26.55 -21.16
CA MET A 1 -0.01 25.39 -20.26
C MET A 1 -1.35 24.71 -20.02
N SER A 2 -1.59 23.60 -20.71
CA SER A 2 -2.92 23.00 -20.88
C SER A 2 -3.42 22.32 -19.60
N TYR A 3 -4.71 22.46 -19.29
CA TYR A 3 -5.43 21.84 -18.17
C TYR A 3 -5.20 20.32 -18.07
N THR A 4 -4.83 19.68 -19.18
CA THR A 4 -4.50 18.25 -19.32
C THR A 4 -3.21 17.84 -18.60
N ASP A 5 -2.24 18.73 -18.46
CA ASP A 5 -0.93 18.38 -17.86
C ASP A 5 -1.03 18.28 -16.33
N HIS A 6 -1.87 19.14 -15.72
CA HIS A 6 -2.16 19.09 -14.29
C HIS A 6 -3.01 17.88 -13.88
N SER A 7 -4.00 17.47 -14.70
CA SER A 7 -4.79 16.27 -14.43
C SER A 7 -3.95 15.00 -14.53
N VAL A 8 -3.09 14.89 -15.54
CA VAL A 8 -2.15 13.78 -15.72
C VAL A 8 -1.16 13.67 -14.56
N LYS A 9 -0.54 14.78 -14.13
CA LYS A 9 0.34 14.78 -12.96
C LYS A 9 -0.39 14.27 -11.72
N ARG A 10 -1.62 14.70 -11.50
CA ARG A 10 -2.43 14.27 -10.35
C ARG A 10 -2.74 12.77 -10.41
N GLU A 11 -3.07 12.24 -11.57
CA GLU A 11 -3.35 10.82 -11.78
C GLU A 11 -2.12 9.92 -11.58
N ILE A 12 -0.95 10.32 -12.09
CA ILE A 12 0.34 9.64 -11.84
C ILE A 12 0.65 9.62 -10.33
N VAL A 13 0.39 10.72 -9.64
CA VAL A 13 0.56 10.81 -8.17
C VAL A 13 -0.38 9.86 -7.43
N MET A 14 -1.64 9.73 -7.86
CA MET A 14 -2.58 8.79 -7.22
C MET A 14 -2.19 7.33 -7.49
N LEU A 15 -1.82 7.00 -8.73
CA LEU A 15 -1.44 5.64 -9.13
C LEU A 15 -0.16 5.17 -8.44
N SER A 16 0.86 6.04 -8.37
CA SER A 16 2.10 5.76 -7.64
C SER A 16 1.86 5.55 -6.15
N ARG A 17 1.00 6.37 -5.52
CA ARG A 17 0.59 6.17 -4.12
C ARG A 17 -0.15 4.85 -3.92
N TYR A 18 -1.08 4.50 -4.81
CA TYR A 18 -1.78 3.22 -4.75
C TYR A 18 -0.82 2.03 -4.77
N LYS A 19 0.12 2.03 -5.72
CA LYS A 19 1.12 0.96 -5.85
C LYS A 19 2.10 0.93 -4.69
N GLY A 20 2.54 2.10 -4.23
CA GLY A 20 3.39 2.23 -3.05
C GLY A 20 2.75 1.64 -1.80
N LEU A 21 1.48 1.99 -1.53
CA LEU A 21 0.68 1.45 -0.41
C LEU A 21 0.55 -0.06 -0.49
N ARG A 22 0.19 -0.58 -1.67
CA ARG A 22 -0.01 -2.01 -1.88
C ARG A 22 1.29 -2.79 -1.72
N SER A 23 2.37 -2.39 -2.40
CA SER A 23 3.66 -3.08 -2.33
C SER A 23 4.27 -3.05 -0.93
N SER A 24 4.25 -1.89 -0.24
CA SER A 24 4.78 -1.81 1.12
C SER A 24 3.97 -2.65 2.10
N ARG A 25 2.64 -2.67 1.96
CA ARG A 25 1.76 -3.53 2.77
C ARG A 25 2.08 -5.00 2.57
N PHE A 26 2.14 -5.49 1.33
CA PHE A 26 2.45 -6.89 1.06
C PHE A 26 3.79 -7.32 1.66
N LEU A 27 4.83 -6.51 1.47
CA LEU A 27 6.16 -6.82 2.01
C LEU A 27 6.18 -6.79 3.55
N THR A 28 5.48 -5.83 4.16
CA THR A 28 5.40 -5.72 5.63
C THR A 28 4.59 -6.85 6.24
N VAL A 29 3.50 -7.26 5.59
CA VAL A 29 2.77 -8.45 6.04
C VAL A 29 3.66 -9.69 5.91
N LEU A 30 4.36 -9.87 4.79
CA LEU A 30 5.28 -10.99 4.62
C LEU A 30 6.37 -11.04 5.71
N LEU A 31 6.97 -9.89 6.03
CA LEU A 31 7.91 -9.75 7.14
C LEU A 31 7.27 -10.03 8.50
N SER A 32 6.00 -9.64 8.71
CA SER A 32 5.27 -9.95 9.94
C SER A 32 4.95 -11.46 10.06
N LEU A 33 4.71 -12.17 8.95
CA LEU A 33 4.47 -13.61 8.95
C LEU A 33 5.69 -14.38 9.45
N CYS A 34 6.91 -13.90 9.19
CA CYS A 34 8.14 -14.47 9.74
C CYS A 34 8.20 -14.43 11.28
N SER A 35 7.37 -13.60 11.92
CA SER A 35 7.27 -13.49 13.38
C SER A 35 6.02 -14.16 14.00
N ILE A 36 5.25 -14.93 13.20
CA ILE A 36 4.00 -15.58 13.63
C ILE A 36 4.16 -16.44 14.88
N ASN A 37 5.29 -17.14 15.05
CA ASN A 37 5.54 -17.99 16.22
C ASN A 37 5.50 -17.22 17.55
N THR A 38 5.59 -15.89 17.51
CA THR A 38 5.59 -15.00 18.69
C THR A 38 4.41 -14.06 18.76
N LEU A 39 3.56 -14.01 17.74
CA LEU A 39 2.28 -13.33 17.81
C LEU A 39 1.32 -14.23 18.60
N TYR A 40 1.01 -13.85 19.85
CA TYR A 40 -0.11 -14.41 20.61
C TYR A 40 -1.35 -14.52 19.69
N PRO A 41 -2.30 -15.45 19.95
CA PRO A 41 -3.43 -15.75 19.05
C PRO A 41 -4.20 -14.52 18.52
N ALA A 42 -4.26 -13.43 19.28
CA ALA A 42 -4.83 -12.15 18.84
C ALA A 42 -4.07 -11.50 17.65
N GLY A 43 -2.75 -11.57 17.62
CA GLY A 43 -1.90 -11.03 16.55
C GLY A 43 -2.00 -11.83 15.24
N ILE A 44 -2.25 -13.14 15.33
CA ILE A 44 -2.49 -14.00 14.15
C ILE A 44 -3.86 -13.69 13.52
N LEU A 45 -4.91 -13.56 14.33
CA LEU A 45 -6.24 -13.18 13.85
C LEU A 45 -6.26 -11.78 13.22
N PHE A 46 -5.41 -10.87 13.71
CA PHE A 46 -5.35 -9.50 13.21
C PHE A 46 -4.48 -9.33 11.96
N THR A 47 -3.38 -10.08 11.82
CA THR A 47 -2.61 -10.15 10.56
C THR A 47 -3.47 -10.74 9.44
N LEU A 48 -4.32 -11.72 9.76
CA LEU A 48 -5.33 -12.24 8.85
C LEU A 48 -6.37 -11.18 8.48
N THR A 49 -6.96 -10.44 9.42
CA THR A 49 -7.96 -9.40 9.06
C THR A 49 -7.35 -8.20 8.34
N GLY A 50 -6.15 -7.74 8.70
CA GLY A 50 -5.42 -6.68 8.00
C GLY A 50 -5.00 -7.06 6.57
N LEU A 51 -4.73 -8.35 6.32
CA LEU A 51 -4.45 -8.88 4.98
C LEU A 51 -5.75 -9.14 4.18
N MET A 52 -6.79 -9.64 4.84
CA MET A 52 -8.03 -10.08 4.21
C MET A 52 -9.00 -8.93 3.92
N LEU A 53 -9.10 -7.91 4.77
CA LEU A 53 -10.03 -6.79 4.56
C LEU A 53 -9.81 -6.07 3.21
N PRO A 54 -8.56 -5.76 2.81
CA PRO A 54 -8.30 -5.11 1.53
C PRO A 54 -8.42 -6.08 0.37
N LEU A 55 -8.07 -7.37 0.56
CA LEU A 55 -8.27 -8.41 -0.45
C LEU A 55 -9.76 -8.59 -0.75
N MET A 56 -10.59 -8.75 0.28
CA MET A 56 -12.05 -8.81 0.20
C MET A 56 -12.62 -7.59 -0.54
N ILE A 57 -12.18 -6.37 -0.21
CA ILE A 57 -12.62 -5.17 -0.93
C ILE A 57 -12.07 -5.15 -2.37
N THR A 58 -10.88 -5.71 -2.64
CA THR A 58 -10.34 -5.78 -4.01
C THR A 58 -11.14 -6.75 -4.88
N PHE A 59 -11.59 -7.88 -4.32
CA PHE A 59 -12.44 -8.86 -4.99
C PHE A 59 -13.90 -8.41 -5.11
N ALA A 60 -14.43 -7.71 -4.09
CA ALA A 60 -15.80 -7.22 -4.06
C ALA A 60 -15.99 -5.89 -4.82
N ALA A 61 -14.92 -5.12 -5.03
CA ALA A 61 -15.01 -3.87 -5.79
C ALA A 61 -15.31 -4.18 -7.26
N PRO A 62 -16.46 -3.72 -7.79
CA PRO A 62 -16.79 -3.93 -9.19
C PRO A 62 -15.71 -3.31 -10.07
N GLU A 63 -15.37 -4.00 -11.17
CA GLU A 63 -14.57 -3.38 -12.22
C GLU A 63 -15.34 -2.16 -12.72
N GLN A 64 -14.82 -0.96 -12.46
CA GLN A 64 -15.40 0.26 -12.99
C GLN A 64 -15.30 0.21 -14.52
N LYS A 65 -16.39 -0.19 -15.18
CA LYS A 65 -16.66 0.11 -16.60
C LYS A 65 -16.98 1.59 -16.74
N LYS A 66 -16.09 2.48 -16.29
CA LYS A 66 -16.27 3.90 -16.54
C LYS A 66 -15.87 4.17 -17.98
N LYS A 67 -16.76 4.81 -18.76
CA LYS A 67 -16.47 5.34 -20.10
C LYS A 67 -15.49 6.50 -19.95
N GLU A 68 -14.24 6.21 -19.61
CA GLU A 68 -13.17 7.21 -19.56
C GLU A 68 -12.60 7.38 -20.96
N PRO A 69 -12.25 8.61 -21.38
CA PRO A 69 -11.63 8.84 -22.68
C PRO A 69 -10.38 7.95 -22.78
N LEU A 70 -10.21 7.30 -23.94
CA LEU A 70 -9.05 6.48 -24.30
C LEU A 70 -7.80 7.36 -24.34
N THR A 71 -7.28 7.72 -23.16
CA THR A 71 -6.00 8.39 -22.97
C THR A 71 -5.00 7.32 -22.54
N GLN A 72 -3.73 7.45 -22.95
CA GLN A 72 -2.69 6.45 -22.63
C GLN A 72 -2.54 6.20 -21.11
N LEU A 73 -2.91 7.18 -20.28
CA LEU A 73 -2.92 7.02 -18.82
C LEU A 73 -4.08 6.15 -18.31
N SER A 74 -5.24 6.15 -18.99
CA SER A 74 -6.36 5.29 -18.63
C SER A 74 -6.07 3.82 -18.95
N SER A 75 -5.29 3.52 -20.01
CA SER A 75 -4.75 2.17 -20.24
C SER A 75 -3.81 1.72 -19.13
N LEU A 76 -2.95 2.62 -18.64
CA LEU A 76 -2.04 2.37 -17.51
C LEU A 76 -2.80 2.09 -16.21
N MET A 77 -3.81 2.89 -15.90
CA MET A 77 -4.68 2.66 -14.75
C MET A 77 -5.40 1.31 -14.84
N ARG A 78 -5.87 0.93 -16.03
CA ARG A 78 -6.54 -0.35 -16.27
C ARG A 78 -5.59 -1.54 -16.12
N GLN A 79 -4.38 -1.46 -16.69
CA GLN A 79 -3.34 -2.49 -16.55
C GLN A 79 -3.03 -2.76 -15.08
N TYR A 80 -2.95 -1.72 -14.27
CA TYR A 80 -2.69 -1.83 -12.84
C TYR A 80 -3.93 -2.02 -11.96
N ARG A 81 -5.10 -2.20 -12.59
CA ARG A 81 -6.42 -2.39 -11.97
C ARG A 81 -6.73 -1.34 -10.90
N PHE A 82 -6.31 -0.10 -11.15
CA PHE A 82 -6.58 1.05 -10.31
C PHE A 82 -8.08 1.39 -10.36
N ASN A 83 -8.66 1.61 -9.18
CA ASN A 83 -10.02 2.08 -9.00
C ASN A 83 -10.01 2.95 -7.73
N THR A 84 -10.74 4.06 -7.69
CA THR A 84 -10.83 4.95 -6.52
C THR A 84 -11.30 4.21 -5.27
N ILE A 85 -12.18 3.21 -5.41
CA ILE A 85 -12.62 2.33 -4.32
C ILE A 85 -11.43 1.51 -3.77
N ARG A 86 -10.65 0.90 -4.67
CA ARG A 86 -9.46 0.11 -4.32
C ARG A 86 -8.36 0.97 -3.71
N PHE A 87 -8.20 2.20 -4.19
CA PHE A 87 -7.27 3.16 -3.62
C PHE A 87 -7.66 3.56 -2.20
N THR A 88 -8.94 3.85 -1.98
CA THR A 88 -9.46 4.18 -0.65
C THR A 88 -9.29 3.00 0.30
N ALA A 89 -9.60 1.77 -0.16
CA ALA A 89 -9.40 0.55 0.62
C ALA A 89 -7.94 0.32 1.02
N GLU A 90 -6.99 0.46 0.08
CA GLU A 90 -5.56 0.34 0.38
C GLU A 90 -5.07 1.44 1.33
N ARG A 91 -5.61 2.65 1.22
CA ARG A 91 -5.30 3.75 2.14
C ARG A 91 -5.76 3.43 3.56
N TRP A 92 -7.01 2.98 3.73
CA TRP A 92 -7.53 2.57 5.03
C TRP A 92 -6.75 1.39 5.58
N SER A 93 -6.47 0.38 4.76
CA SER A 93 -5.66 -0.76 5.14
C SER A 93 -4.28 -0.37 5.66
N SER A 94 -3.59 0.52 4.94
CA SER A 94 -2.29 1.04 5.33
C SER A 94 -2.36 1.78 6.66
N SER A 95 -3.40 2.60 6.88
CA SER A 95 -3.61 3.26 8.17
C SER A 95 -3.89 2.27 9.31
N PHE A 96 -4.72 1.25 9.07
CA PHE A 96 -4.98 0.21 10.06
C PHE A 96 -3.72 -0.59 10.42
N LEU A 97 -2.89 -0.91 9.42
CA LEU A 97 -1.61 -1.60 9.66
C LEU A 97 -0.66 -0.74 10.51
N LEU A 98 -0.64 0.57 10.28
CA LEU A 98 0.18 1.50 11.04
C LEU A 98 -0.28 1.62 12.51
N LEU A 99 -1.59 1.76 12.73
CA LEU A 99 -2.17 1.72 14.08
C LEU A 99 -1.90 0.39 14.80
N PHE A 100 -1.95 -0.71 14.06
CA PHE A 100 -1.63 -2.03 14.60
C PHE A 100 -0.17 -2.13 15.04
N LEU A 101 0.78 -1.70 14.22
CA LEU A 101 2.21 -1.73 14.59
C LEU A 101 2.46 -0.93 15.88
N ILE A 102 1.79 0.21 16.04
CA ILE A 102 1.85 1.03 17.26
C ILE A 102 1.23 0.27 18.45
N ALA A 103 0.04 -0.31 18.28
CA ALA A 103 -0.63 -1.07 19.33
C ALA A 103 0.18 -2.31 19.75
N TRP A 104 0.82 -2.98 18.79
CA TRP A 104 1.68 -4.13 19.05
C TRP A 104 2.95 -3.72 19.80
N GLN A 105 3.58 -2.60 19.41
CA GLN A 105 4.72 -2.03 20.13
C GLN A 105 4.33 -1.64 21.56
N TRP A 106 3.14 -1.07 21.75
CA TRP A 106 2.61 -0.73 23.07
C TRP A 106 2.36 -1.97 23.93
N GLN A 107 1.75 -3.02 23.35
CA GLN A 107 1.50 -4.28 24.06
C GLN A 107 2.80 -4.95 24.47
N LEU A 108 3.79 -5.01 23.56
CA LEU A 108 5.11 -5.55 23.88
C LEU A 108 5.75 -4.77 25.03
N ASN A 109 5.63 -3.42 25.04
CA ASN A 109 6.13 -2.55 26.11
C ASN A 109 5.56 -2.87 27.50
N GLN A 110 4.35 -3.44 27.56
CA GLN A 110 3.71 -3.83 28.82
C GLN A 110 4.05 -5.27 29.24
N SER A 111 4.41 -6.15 28.30
CA SER A 111 4.84 -7.50 28.62
C SER A 111 6.33 -7.55 28.98
N GLN A 112 6.73 -8.42 29.92
CA GLN A 112 8.14 -8.74 30.20
C GLN A 112 8.79 -9.56 29.06
N THR A 113 8.40 -9.30 27.81
CA THR A 113 8.97 -9.91 26.62
C THR A 113 10.39 -9.39 26.39
N GLY A 114 11.31 -10.28 26.00
CA GLY A 114 12.73 -9.94 25.88
C GLY A 114 13.02 -8.75 24.95
N LEU A 115 14.05 -7.96 25.31
CA LEU A 115 14.53 -6.74 24.64
C LEU A 115 14.59 -6.83 23.10
N LEU A 116 14.97 -7.99 22.56
CA LEU A 116 15.06 -8.26 21.13
C LEU A 116 13.72 -8.04 20.38
N TRP A 117 12.59 -8.32 21.03
CA TRP A 117 11.26 -8.21 20.41
C TRP A 117 10.79 -6.77 20.28
N HIS A 118 11.17 -5.89 21.21
CA HIS A 118 10.93 -4.45 21.07
C HIS A 118 11.68 -3.86 19.89
N TYR A 119 12.95 -4.27 19.70
CA TYR A 119 13.73 -3.85 18.54
C TYR A 119 13.13 -4.37 17.25
N PHE A 120 12.65 -5.61 17.22
CA PHE A 120 12.02 -6.18 16.03
C PHE A 120 10.73 -5.44 15.62
N ALA A 121 9.80 -5.21 16.55
CA ALA A 121 8.57 -4.48 16.26
C ALA A 121 8.84 -3.03 15.83
N SER A 122 9.78 -2.36 16.49
CA SER A 122 10.20 -1.00 16.14
C SER A 122 10.87 -0.96 14.76
N ALA A 123 11.73 -1.93 14.46
CA ALA A 123 12.37 -2.06 13.15
C ALA A 123 11.34 -2.30 12.04
N LEU A 124 10.34 -3.16 12.27
CA LEU A 124 9.25 -3.38 11.31
C LEU A 124 8.47 -2.09 11.02
N PHE A 125 8.20 -1.28 12.04
CA PHE A 125 7.55 0.02 11.85
C PHE A 125 8.38 0.97 10.98
N ILE A 126 9.67 1.11 11.29
CA ILE A 126 10.58 1.98 10.54
C ILE A 126 10.69 1.48 9.09
N VAL A 127 10.93 0.18 8.91
CA VAL A 127 11.04 -0.46 7.59
C VAL A 127 9.77 -0.25 6.77
N TYR A 128 8.59 -0.40 7.38
CA TYR A 128 7.32 -0.15 6.68
C TYR A 128 7.20 1.28 6.15
N VAL A 129 7.52 2.27 6.99
CA VAL A 129 7.44 3.69 6.60
C VAL A 129 8.45 4.00 5.50
N LEU A 130 9.68 3.52 5.63
CA LEU A 130 10.72 3.71 4.62
C LEU A 130 10.35 3.07 3.28
N LEU A 131 9.89 1.82 3.30
CA LEU A 131 9.44 1.11 2.10
C LEU A 131 8.26 1.82 1.44
N ARG A 132 7.31 2.33 2.22
CA ARG A 132 6.18 3.10 1.70
C ARG A 132 6.64 4.34 0.94
N ILE A 133 7.61 5.08 1.49
CA ILE A 133 8.18 6.27 0.85
C ILE A 133 8.95 5.85 -0.41
N ALA A 134 9.86 4.88 -0.29
CA ALA A 134 10.72 4.40 -1.37
C ALA A 134 9.90 3.88 -2.56
N PHE A 135 8.93 2.99 -2.32
CA PHE A 135 8.08 2.48 -3.39
C PHE A 135 7.21 3.58 -4.02
N THR A 136 6.67 4.51 -3.22
CA THR A 136 5.87 5.62 -3.78
C THR A 136 6.70 6.49 -4.72
N ILE A 137 7.96 6.78 -4.36
CA ILE A 137 8.88 7.54 -5.19
C ILE A 137 9.28 6.74 -6.44
N ALA A 138 9.67 5.48 -6.28
CA ALA A 138 10.07 4.61 -7.38
C ALA A 138 8.96 4.47 -8.42
N TYR A 139 7.73 4.19 -7.99
CA TYR A 139 6.57 4.11 -8.89
C TYR A 139 6.21 5.44 -9.52
N ARG A 140 6.41 6.56 -8.82
CA ARG A 140 6.19 7.90 -9.40
C ARG A 140 7.15 8.15 -10.55
N ILE A 141 8.44 7.87 -10.36
CA ILE A 141 9.46 8.01 -11.41
C ILE A 141 9.14 7.07 -12.57
N TYR A 142 8.84 5.81 -12.28
CA TYR A 142 8.50 4.80 -13.28
C TYR A 142 7.28 5.19 -14.14
N PHE A 143 6.18 5.62 -13.53
CA PHE A 143 4.99 6.05 -14.28
C PHE A 143 5.19 7.36 -15.02
N HIS A 144 6.00 8.27 -14.48
CA HIS A 144 6.37 9.48 -15.20
C HIS A 144 7.19 9.14 -16.45
N TYR A 145 8.18 8.26 -16.32
CA TYR A 145 8.99 7.78 -17.44
C TYR A 145 8.14 7.08 -18.50
N GLN A 146 7.26 6.15 -18.09
CA GLN A 146 6.36 5.48 -19.02
C GLN A 146 5.43 6.46 -19.75
N TYR A 147 4.84 7.43 -19.03
CA TYR A 147 3.99 8.44 -19.65
C TYR A 147 4.75 9.29 -20.68
N THR A 148 5.97 9.74 -20.33
CA THR A 148 6.80 10.51 -21.28
C THR A 148 7.17 9.68 -22.50
N HIS A 149 7.48 8.39 -22.33
CA HIS A 149 7.90 7.54 -23.44
C HIS A 149 6.74 7.13 -24.37
N MET A 150 5.50 7.02 -23.83
CA MET A 150 4.31 6.78 -24.64
C MET A 150 3.84 8.00 -25.44
N ASN A 151 4.21 9.22 -25.03
CA ASN A 151 3.92 10.45 -25.78
C ASN A 151 4.86 10.70 -26.98
N PHE A 152 5.92 9.90 -27.13
CA PHE A 152 6.90 10.00 -28.23
C PHE A 152 6.67 8.99 -29.38
N LEU A 153 5.66 8.14 -29.26
CA LEU A 153 5.16 7.21 -30.29
C LEU A 153 3.83 7.71 -30.85
#